data_AF-A0A0L0GED5-F1
#
_entry.id   AF-A0A0L0GED5-F1
#
_cell.length_a   1.000
_cell.length_b   1.000
_cell.length_c   1.000
_cell.angle_alpha   90.00
_cell.angle_beta   90.00
_cell.angle_gamma   90.00
#
_symmetry.space_group_name_H-M   'P 1'
#
loop_
_entity.id
_entity.type
_entity.pdbx_description
1 polymer ?
#
loop_
_entity_poly.entity_id
_entity_poly.type
_entity_poly.pdbx_seq_one_letter_code
_entity_poly.pdbx_strand_id
1 'polypeptide(L)'
;MLLFDRVCCISKWFQRRPCIICSKRCRRDVLHFCQHSYCKDCTVRWIEMVIAGDIREISCCGKVLDSSMLRNFVPSKIAAQYKRAVKLRKLGGIVCPQCLQKPISECVEPTTDSQFPSPENKLNCRLCAKSFVLPAAELDDFLALEIAAVIHGWKRCPGCTTLIEKIEGCNHMSCICGISWCYACGDMYGEVDHDTCYNL
;
A
#
# COMPACT_ATOMS: atom_id res chain seq x y z
N MET A 1 -30.79 3.73 -45.84
CA MET A 1 -29.87 4.89 -45.91
C MET A 1 -30.07 5.68 -44.63
N LEU A 2 -29.25 5.48 -43.57
CA LEU A 2 -27.89 6.05 -43.38
C LEU A 2 -27.96 7.59 -43.51
N LEU A 3 -27.69 8.41 -42.49
CA LEU A 3 -26.53 8.40 -41.57
C LEU A 3 -26.82 9.01 -40.20
N PHE A 4 -26.18 8.43 -39.19
CA PHE A 4 -25.90 8.99 -37.87
C PHE A 4 -25.02 10.24 -38.00
N ASP A 5 -25.41 11.37 -37.39
CA ASP A 5 -24.46 12.42 -37.02
C ASP A 5 -24.44 12.61 -35.51
N ARG A 6 -23.70 11.69 -34.86
CA ARG A 6 -23.11 11.89 -33.54
C ARG A 6 -21.90 12.81 -33.69
N VAL A 7 -22.10 14.13 -33.64
CA VAL A 7 -21.00 15.09 -33.58
C VAL A 7 -21.08 15.92 -32.29
N CYS A 8 -20.42 15.37 -31.27
CA CYS A 8 -19.52 16.11 -30.38
C CYS A 8 -20.04 17.39 -29.67
N CYS A 9 -21.08 17.26 -28.84
CA CYS A 9 -21.37 18.24 -27.77
C CYS A 9 -20.41 18.09 -26.55
N ILE A 10 -19.11 17.89 -26.79
CA ILE A 10 -18.07 17.74 -25.75
C ILE A 10 -17.18 19.01 -25.63
N SER A 11 -17.52 20.09 -26.33
CA SER A 11 -16.68 21.29 -26.34
C SER A 11 -17.22 22.40 -25.42
N LYS A 12 -16.40 22.78 -24.43
CA LYS A 12 -16.35 24.06 -23.67
C LYS A 12 -16.92 24.14 -22.24
N TRP A 13 -17.69 23.19 -21.73
CA TRP A 13 -18.23 23.26 -20.33
C TRP A 13 -17.47 22.44 -19.28
N PHE A 14 -16.66 21.45 -19.68
CA PHE A 14 -15.88 20.62 -18.74
C PHE A 14 -14.62 21.30 -18.17
N GLN A 15 -14.24 22.49 -18.66
CA GLN A 15 -12.96 23.15 -18.37
C GLN A 15 -12.98 24.12 -17.16
N ARG A 16 -14.03 24.15 -16.32
CA ARG A 16 -14.17 25.19 -15.27
C ARG A 16 -14.48 24.70 -13.85
N ARG A 17 -14.36 23.40 -13.55
CA ARG A 17 -14.53 22.93 -12.17
C ARG A 17 -13.31 23.33 -11.32
N PRO A 18 -13.49 24.05 -10.19
CA PRO A 18 -12.39 24.44 -9.31
C PRO A 18 -11.72 23.20 -8.70
N CYS A 19 -10.46 23.34 -8.30
CA CYS A 19 -9.76 22.31 -7.54
C CYS A 19 -10.55 22.03 -6.24
N ILE A 20 -10.89 20.78 -5.95
CA ILE A 20 -11.64 20.45 -4.72
C ILE A 20 -10.84 20.69 -3.43
N ILE A 21 -9.50 20.69 -3.52
CA ILE A 21 -8.62 20.89 -2.36
C ILE A 21 -8.46 22.38 -2.03
N CYS A 22 -8.17 23.22 -3.03
CA CYS A 22 -7.85 24.64 -2.79
C CYS A 22 -8.87 25.64 -3.35
N SER A 23 -9.95 25.17 -3.96
CA SER A 23 -11.01 25.98 -4.60
C SER A 23 -10.55 26.91 -5.72
N LYS A 24 -9.28 26.85 -6.15
CA LYS A 24 -8.75 27.66 -7.25
C LYS A 24 -9.19 27.12 -8.60
N ARG A 25 -9.49 28.03 -9.53
CA ARG A 25 -9.79 27.70 -10.93
C ARG A 25 -8.49 27.64 -11.73
N CYS A 26 -8.00 26.43 -12.00
CA CYS A 26 -6.80 26.20 -12.80
C CYS A 26 -7.20 25.94 -14.26
N ARG A 27 -6.52 26.62 -15.20
CA ARG A 27 -6.80 26.50 -16.65
C ARG A 27 -5.91 25.49 -17.38
N ARG A 28 -4.80 25.07 -16.76
CA ARG A 28 -3.83 24.08 -17.25
C ARG A 28 -3.42 23.17 -16.09
N ASP A 29 -2.86 22.02 -16.41
CA ASP A 29 -2.37 21.02 -15.45
C ASP A 29 -3.42 20.69 -14.38
N VAL A 30 -4.58 20.23 -14.85
CA VAL A 30 -5.68 19.73 -14.02
C VAL A 30 -5.80 18.22 -14.17
N LEU A 31 -5.73 17.52 -13.05
CA LEU A 31 -6.06 16.11 -12.98
C LEU A 31 -7.56 15.97 -12.81
N HIS A 32 -8.18 15.26 -13.76
CA HIS A 32 -9.58 14.87 -13.65
C HIS A 32 -9.65 13.43 -13.15
N PHE A 33 -10.24 13.26 -11.98
CA PHE A 33 -10.41 11.95 -11.35
C PHE A 33 -11.84 11.86 -10.81
N CYS A 34 -12.54 10.78 -11.15
CA CYS A 34 -14.00 10.66 -11.05
C CYS A 34 -14.73 11.81 -11.77
N GLN A 35 -15.41 12.70 -11.05
CA GLN A 35 -16.02 13.93 -11.57
C GLN A 35 -15.43 15.20 -10.92
N HIS A 36 -14.32 15.06 -10.20
CA HIS A 36 -13.65 16.13 -9.48
C HIS A 36 -12.33 16.51 -10.18
N SER A 37 -11.95 17.76 -9.98
CA SER A 37 -10.75 18.35 -10.56
C SER A 37 -9.75 18.67 -9.46
N TYR A 38 -8.47 18.47 -9.75
CA TYR A 38 -7.37 18.73 -8.85
C TYR A 38 -6.29 19.51 -9.60
N CYS A 39 -5.80 20.61 -9.04
CA CYS A 39 -4.65 21.29 -9.62
C CYS A 39 -3.37 20.47 -9.38
N LYS A 40 -2.36 20.69 -10.23
CA LYS A 40 -1.05 20.03 -10.11
C LYS A 40 -0.45 20.18 -8.72
N ASP A 41 -0.41 21.39 -8.18
CA ASP A 41 0.21 21.66 -6.87
C ASP A 41 -0.48 20.89 -5.74
N CYS A 42 -1.81 20.88 -5.73
CA CYS A 42 -2.57 20.13 -4.73
C CYS A 42 -2.39 18.62 -4.90
N THR A 43 -2.30 18.13 -6.13
CA THR A 43 -2.05 16.69 -6.39
C THR A 43 -0.66 16.28 -5.93
N VAL A 44 0.37 17.11 -6.18
CA VAL A 44 1.74 16.85 -5.72
C VAL A 44 1.78 16.81 -4.19
N ARG A 45 1.20 17.80 -3.50
CA ARG A 45 1.11 17.78 -2.04
C ARG A 45 0.36 16.56 -1.51
N TRP A 46 -0.71 16.16 -2.17
CA TRP A 46 -1.47 14.97 -1.79
C TRP A 46 -0.64 13.69 -1.92
N ILE A 47 0.16 13.58 -2.98
CA ILE A 47 1.15 12.50 -3.16
C ILE A 47 2.24 12.58 -2.08
N GLU A 48 2.73 13.76 -1.74
CA GLU A 48 3.76 13.94 -0.70
C GLU A 48 3.25 13.42 0.65
N MET A 49 2.00 13.66 1.03
CA MET A 49 1.38 13.08 2.24
C MET A 49 1.32 11.55 2.20
N VAL A 50 1.12 10.95 1.01
CA VAL A 50 1.19 9.49 0.83
C VAL A 50 2.64 9.01 0.97
N ILE A 51 3.61 9.74 0.45
CA ILE A 51 5.02 9.35 0.58
C ILE A 51 5.49 9.50 2.04
N ALA A 52 5.04 10.55 2.74
CA ALA A 52 5.45 10.90 4.09
C ALA A 52 4.96 9.91 5.15
N GLY A 53 3.77 9.33 4.97
CA GLY A 53 3.19 8.46 6.01
C GLY A 53 1.75 8.78 6.35
N ASP A 54 1.36 10.04 6.16
CA ASP A 54 0.16 10.64 6.76
C ASP A 54 -1.17 10.04 6.31
N ILE A 55 -1.28 9.62 5.04
CA ILE A 55 -2.52 9.07 4.47
C ILE A 55 -2.23 7.84 3.64
N ARG A 56 -2.99 6.74 3.76
CA ARG A 56 -2.62 5.44 3.14
C ARG A 56 -2.60 5.44 1.62
N GLU A 57 -3.64 6.00 1.00
CA GLU A 57 -3.78 6.10 -0.44
C GLU A 57 -4.64 7.31 -0.82
N ILE A 58 -4.55 7.73 -2.07
CA ILE A 58 -5.36 8.80 -2.61
C ILE A 58 -6.70 8.23 -3.06
N SER A 59 -7.80 8.75 -2.50
CA SER A 59 -9.15 8.34 -2.90
C SER A 59 -10.09 9.54 -3.06
N CYS A 60 -11.08 9.40 -3.94
CA CYS A 60 -12.14 10.36 -4.16
C CYS A 60 -13.44 9.64 -4.50
N CYS A 61 -14.54 9.99 -3.81
CA CYS A 61 -15.85 9.37 -4.02
C CYS A 61 -15.82 7.83 -3.92
N GLY A 62 -15.02 7.30 -3.00
CA GLY A 62 -14.82 5.85 -2.84
C GLY A 62 -13.98 5.19 -3.93
N LYS A 63 -13.47 5.93 -4.92
CA LYS A 63 -12.55 5.42 -5.94
C LYS A 63 -11.11 5.74 -5.56
N VAL A 64 -10.21 4.77 -5.73
CA VAL A 64 -8.77 4.94 -5.48
C VAL A 64 -8.09 5.48 -6.74
N LEU A 65 -7.20 6.46 -6.57
CA LEU A 65 -6.43 7.03 -7.67
C LEU A 65 -5.29 6.07 -8.06
N ASP A 66 -5.45 5.40 -9.18
CA ASP A 66 -4.43 4.55 -9.76
C ASP A 66 -3.19 5.32 -10.23
N SER A 67 -2.01 4.75 -9.99
CA SER A 67 -0.72 5.34 -10.35
C SER A 67 -0.55 5.62 -11.85
N SER A 68 -1.28 4.92 -12.73
CA SER A 68 -1.24 5.14 -14.17
C SER A 68 -1.73 6.53 -14.58
N MET A 69 -2.68 7.10 -13.83
CA MET A 69 -3.26 8.43 -14.09
C MET A 69 -2.26 9.57 -13.82
N LEU A 70 -1.17 9.28 -13.11
CA LEU A 70 -0.15 10.26 -12.73
C LEU A 70 1.02 10.36 -13.71
N ARG A 71 1.22 9.36 -14.59
CA ARG A 71 2.42 9.22 -15.44
C ARG A 71 2.75 10.44 -16.29
N ASN A 72 1.72 11.13 -16.79
CA ASN A 72 1.86 12.31 -17.65
C ASN A 72 1.46 13.61 -16.94
N PHE A 73 1.10 13.53 -15.66
CA PHE A 73 0.58 14.67 -14.91
C PHE A 73 1.62 15.25 -13.94
N VAL A 74 2.38 14.39 -13.28
CA VAL A 74 3.49 14.75 -12.40
C VAL A 74 4.81 14.23 -12.96
N PRO A 75 5.96 14.79 -12.56
CA PRO A 75 7.27 14.25 -12.92
C PRO A 75 7.38 12.74 -12.65
N SER A 76 8.05 12.03 -13.55
CA SER A 76 8.20 10.56 -13.50
C SER A 76 8.75 10.05 -12.16
N LYS A 77 9.66 10.81 -11.54
CA LYS A 77 10.21 10.53 -10.21
C LYS A 77 9.12 10.47 -9.13
N ILE A 78 8.20 11.46 -9.11
CA ILE A 78 7.11 11.56 -8.13
C ILE A 78 6.09 10.44 -8.37
N ALA A 79 5.73 10.17 -9.62
CA ALA A 79 4.81 9.09 -9.96
C ALA A 79 5.36 7.71 -9.53
N ALA A 80 6.66 7.46 -9.72
CA ALA A 80 7.31 6.24 -9.27
C ALA A 80 7.32 6.11 -7.73
N GLN A 81 7.59 7.20 -7.01
CA GLN A 81 7.55 7.25 -5.55
C GLN A 81 6.14 6.96 -5.01
N TYR A 82 5.10 7.57 -5.59
CA TYR A 82 3.71 7.29 -5.24
C TYR A 82 3.35 5.82 -5.47
N LYS A 83 3.66 5.28 -6.65
CA LYS A 83 3.39 3.87 -6.99
C LYS A 83 4.04 2.93 -5.98
N ARG A 84 5.27 3.25 -5.57
CA ARG A 84 5.97 2.49 -4.52
C ARG A 84 5.25 2.63 -3.18
N ALA A 85 4.97 3.84 -2.69
CA ALA A 85 4.34 4.07 -1.39
C ALA A 85 2.96 3.37 -1.26
N VAL A 86 2.11 3.47 -2.28
CA VAL A 86 0.81 2.78 -2.31
C VAL A 86 0.99 1.27 -2.31
N LYS A 87 1.92 0.74 -3.11
CA LYS A 87 2.21 -0.70 -3.14
C LYS A 87 2.64 -1.20 -1.76
N LEU A 88 3.53 -0.47 -1.07
CA LEU A 88 4.01 -0.87 0.26
C LEU A 88 2.91 -0.89 1.31
N ARG A 89 1.98 0.07 1.25
CA ARG A 89 0.88 0.16 2.21
C ARG A 89 -0.27 -0.79 1.94
N LYS A 90 -0.48 -1.14 0.67
CA LYS A 90 -1.37 -2.25 0.28
C LYS A 90 -0.79 -3.59 0.72
N LEU A 91 0.53 -3.74 0.68
CA LEU A 91 1.23 -4.93 1.13
C LEU A 91 1.44 -4.96 2.66
N GLY A 92 1.17 -3.86 3.37
CA GLY A 92 1.24 -3.79 4.82
C GLY A 92 2.62 -4.11 5.39
N GLY A 93 3.72 -3.66 4.77
CA GLY A 93 5.04 -4.06 5.25
C GLY A 93 6.24 -3.24 4.75
N ILE A 94 7.32 -3.36 5.52
CA ILE A 94 8.63 -2.76 5.28
C ILE A 94 9.23 -3.37 4.02
N VAL A 95 9.85 -2.57 3.15
CA VAL A 95 10.51 -3.05 1.92
C VAL A 95 11.90 -3.54 2.23
N CYS A 96 12.34 -4.60 1.56
CA CYS A 96 13.74 -5.00 1.64
C CYS A 96 14.64 -3.84 1.15
N PRO A 97 15.58 -3.35 1.98
CA PRO A 97 16.43 -2.21 1.65
C PRO A 97 17.40 -2.53 0.51
N GLN A 98 17.62 -3.82 0.21
CA GLN A 98 18.52 -4.27 -0.83
C GLN A 98 17.83 -4.47 -2.19
N CYS A 99 16.62 -5.03 -2.22
CA CYS A 99 15.92 -5.27 -3.48
C CYS A 99 14.98 -4.13 -3.87
N LEU A 100 14.44 -3.38 -2.89
CA LEU A 100 13.46 -2.30 -3.04
C LEU A 100 12.18 -2.65 -3.83
N GLN A 101 11.97 -3.92 -4.16
CA GLN A 101 10.89 -4.39 -5.05
C GLN A 101 9.79 -5.15 -4.31
N LYS A 102 10.15 -5.83 -3.22
CA LYS A 102 9.31 -6.74 -2.44
C LYS A 102 9.34 -6.39 -0.94
N PRO A 103 8.23 -6.61 -0.20
CA PRO A 103 8.20 -6.55 1.26
C PRO A 103 9.24 -7.49 1.87
N ILE A 104 9.79 -7.14 3.02
CA ILE A 104 10.72 -7.98 3.77
C ILE A 104 10.06 -9.29 4.17
N SER A 105 8.77 -9.28 4.52
CA SER A 105 7.98 -10.48 4.83
C SER A 105 7.92 -11.50 3.70
N GLU A 106 8.15 -11.10 2.44
CA GLU A 106 8.28 -12.04 1.32
C GLU A 106 9.75 -12.46 1.07
N CYS A 107 10.70 -11.69 1.60
CA CYS A 107 12.13 -11.81 1.33
C CYS A 107 12.90 -12.58 2.40
N VAL A 108 12.40 -12.62 3.63
CA VAL A 108 13.10 -13.15 4.80
C VAL A 108 12.19 -14.12 5.54
N GLU A 109 12.77 -15.22 6.02
CA GLU A 109 12.05 -16.18 6.85
C GLU A 109 11.85 -15.63 8.26
N PRO A 110 10.67 -15.85 8.87
CA PRO A 110 10.44 -15.52 10.27
C PRO A 110 11.44 -16.21 11.21
N THR A 111 11.77 -15.56 12.32
CA THR A 111 12.61 -16.10 13.39
C THR A 111 11.88 -16.08 14.73
N THR A 112 12.14 -17.10 15.54
CA THR A 112 11.67 -17.20 16.93
C THR A 112 12.65 -16.58 17.92
N ASP A 113 13.76 -16.01 17.44
CA ASP A 113 14.78 -15.42 18.30
C ASP A 113 14.33 -14.06 18.83
N SER A 114 14.09 -14.00 20.13
CA SER A 114 13.74 -12.78 20.88
C SER A 114 14.80 -11.68 20.83
N GLN A 115 16.04 -11.98 20.42
CA GLN A 115 17.11 -10.99 20.29
C GLN A 115 17.02 -10.19 18.98
N PHE A 116 16.10 -10.54 18.08
CA PHE A 116 15.81 -9.73 16.92
C PHE A 116 14.77 -8.64 17.22
N PRO A 117 14.94 -7.43 16.67
CA PRO A 117 16.04 -7.00 15.81
C PRO A 117 17.15 -6.30 16.63
N SER A 118 18.41 -6.63 16.36
CA SER A 118 19.57 -5.93 16.94
C SER A 118 20.59 -5.51 15.86
N PRO A 119 21.47 -4.53 16.14
CA PRO A 119 22.47 -4.06 15.18
C PRO A 119 23.42 -5.16 14.66
N GLU A 120 23.70 -6.15 15.51
CA GLU A 120 24.53 -7.32 15.20
C GLU A 120 23.80 -8.40 14.39
N ASN A 121 22.47 -8.38 14.41
CA ASN A 121 21.62 -9.40 13.81
C ASN A 121 21.26 -9.06 12.36
N LYS A 122 21.94 -9.72 11.41
CA LYS A 122 21.72 -9.55 9.97
C LYS A 122 20.59 -10.45 9.45
N LEU A 123 19.66 -9.86 8.71
CA LEU A 123 18.67 -10.58 7.92
C LEU A 123 19.21 -10.87 6.52
N ASN A 124 18.93 -12.05 6.01
CA ASN A 124 19.33 -12.48 4.68
C ASN A 124 18.12 -12.47 3.74
N CYS A 125 18.18 -11.66 2.68
CA CYS A 125 17.14 -11.68 1.65
C CYS A 125 17.32 -12.91 0.76
N ARG A 126 16.36 -13.84 0.77
CA ARG A 126 16.37 -15.01 -0.12
C ARG A 126 16.22 -14.66 -1.60
N LEU A 127 15.64 -13.50 -1.91
CA LEU A 127 15.40 -13.07 -3.30
C LEU A 127 16.60 -12.38 -3.95
N CYS A 128 17.40 -11.65 -3.19
CA CYS A 128 18.57 -10.95 -3.72
C CYS A 128 19.91 -11.44 -3.16
N ALA A 129 19.89 -12.45 -2.28
CA ALA A 129 21.04 -13.06 -1.62
C ALA A 129 21.97 -12.07 -0.88
N LYS A 130 21.43 -10.92 -0.45
CA LYS A 130 22.18 -9.90 0.31
C LYS A 130 21.73 -9.87 1.76
N SER A 131 22.68 -9.66 2.65
CA SER A 131 22.45 -9.42 4.07
C SER A 131 22.24 -7.94 4.36
N PHE A 132 21.37 -7.62 5.32
CA PHE A 132 21.12 -6.26 5.79
C PHE A 132 20.64 -6.28 7.25
N VAL A 133 20.74 -5.13 7.93
CA VAL A 133 20.23 -4.93 9.28
C VAL A 133 19.02 -4.00 9.20
N LEU A 134 17.98 -4.27 10.00
CA LEU A 134 16.86 -3.35 10.13
C LEU A 134 17.12 -2.36 11.26
N PRO A 135 16.83 -1.06 11.06
CA PRO A 135 17.04 -0.04 12.08
C PRO A 135 15.99 -0.18 13.18
N ALA A 136 16.27 -1.03 14.18
CA ALA A 136 15.33 -1.34 15.26
C ALA A 136 15.39 -0.39 16.44
N ALA A 137 16.57 0.20 16.69
CA ALA A 137 16.89 0.83 17.97
C ALA A 137 16.66 2.35 17.99
N GLU A 138 16.30 2.99 16.87
CA GLU A 138 16.27 4.46 16.74
C GLU A 138 14.96 5.01 16.16
N LEU A 139 13.90 4.19 16.06
CA LEU A 139 12.66 4.56 15.37
C LEU A 139 11.47 4.58 16.32
N ASP A 140 10.44 5.32 15.94
CA ASP A 140 9.19 5.39 16.69
C ASP A 140 8.59 4.00 16.96
N ASP A 141 7.82 3.88 18.04
CA ASP A 141 7.24 2.61 18.51
C ASP A 141 6.40 1.90 17.43
N PHE A 142 5.81 2.66 16.51
CA PHE A 142 5.01 2.13 15.41
C PHE A 142 5.88 1.37 14.39
N LEU A 143 7.00 1.96 13.98
CA LEU A 143 7.93 1.32 13.06
C LEU A 143 8.65 0.14 13.71
N ALA A 144 8.98 0.23 14.99
CA ALA A 144 9.52 -0.90 15.76
C ALA A 144 8.56 -2.11 15.73
N LEU A 145 7.26 -1.87 15.93
CA LEU A 145 6.24 -2.92 15.88
C LEU A 145 6.10 -3.55 14.49
N GLU A 146 6.19 -2.76 13.42
CA GLU A 146 6.16 -3.28 12.04
C GLU A 146 7.41 -4.12 11.72
N ILE A 147 8.58 -3.72 12.22
CA ILE A 147 9.82 -4.50 12.09
C ILE A 147 9.66 -5.84 12.81
N ALA A 148 9.19 -5.81 14.07
CA ALA A 148 8.98 -7.02 14.87
C ALA A 148 7.98 -7.96 14.20
N ALA A 149 6.88 -7.43 13.65
CA ALA A 149 5.89 -8.23 12.96
C ALA A 149 6.46 -8.99 11.76
N VAL A 150 7.33 -8.34 10.98
CA VAL A 150 8.01 -8.99 9.85
C VAL A 150 8.96 -10.09 10.33
N ILE A 151 9.74 -9.82 11.38
CA ILE A 151 10.74 -10.74 11.91
C ILE A 151 10.10 -11.97 12.52
N HIS A 152 9.04 -11.81 13.29
CA HIS A 152 8.34 -12.92 13.93
C HIS A 152 7.26 -13.56 13.03
N GLY A 153 7.07 -13.03 11.81
CA GLY A 153 6.04 -13.52 10.91
C GLY A 153 4.62 -13.31 11.44
N TRP A 154 4.42 -12.29 12.28
CA TRP A 154 3.11 -11.88 12.74
C TRP A 154 2.30 -11.32 11.58
N LYS A 155 0.99 -11.57 11.60
CA LYS A 155 0.11 -11.18 10.51
C LYS A 155 -1.04 -10.33 10.99
N ARG A 156 -1.45 -9.37 10.15
CA ARG A 156 -2.57 -8.49 10.46
C ARG A 156 -3.89 -9.16 10.13
N CYS A 157 -4.85 -9.03 11.03
CA CYS A 157 -6.24 -9.39 10.79
C CYS A 157 -6.80 -8.62 9.58
N PRO A 158 -7.42 -9.27 8.58
CA PRO A 158 -7.91 -8.60 7.38
C PRO A 158 -9.07 -7.62 7.64
N GLY A 159 -9.81 -7.75 8.74
CA GLY A 159 -10.92 -6.85 9.07
C GLY A 159 -10.53 -5.66 9.95
N CYS A 160 -9.81 -5.89 11.06
CA CYS A 160 -9.47 -4.81 12.00
C CYS A 160 -8.00 -4.41 11.98
N THR A 161 -7.16 -5.10 11.20
CA THR A 161 -5.72 -4.83 11.04
C THR A 161 -4.84 -5.06 12.28
N THR A 162 -5.41 -5.48 13.41
CA THR A 162 -4.64 -5.88 14.61
C THR A 162 -3.62 -6.97 14.25
N LEU A 163 -2.39 -6.83 14.76
CA LEU A 163 -1.34 -7.85 14.63
C LEU A 163 -1.69 -9.06 15.48
N ILE A 164 -1.61 -10.23 14.87
CA ILE A 164 -1.90 -11.52 15.47
C ILE A 164 -0.63 -12.36 15.34
N GLU A 165 -0.19 -12.90 16.46
CA GLU A 165 0.84 -13.94 16.52
C GLU A 165 0.17 -15.31 16.47
N LYS A 166 0.73 -16.23 15.69
CA LYS A 166 0.37 -17.64 15.72
C LYS A 166 1.44 -18.41 16.48
N ILE A 167 1.04 -19.01 17.61
CA ILE A 167 1.95 -19.80 18.45
C ILE A 167 2.10 -21.21 17.87
N GLU A 168 0.99 -21.90 17.65
CA GLU A 168 0.95 -23.27 17.11
C GLU A 168 -0.40 -23.60 16.47
N GLY A 169 -0.53 -24.79 15.87
CA GLY A 169 -1.80 -25.34 15.40
C GLY A 169 -2.24 -24.92 13.99
N CYS A 170 -3.55 -24.97 13.76
CA CYS A 170 -4.18 -24.74 12.46
C CYS A 170 -4.04 -23.27 11.99
N ASN A 171 -4.15 -23.05 10.68
CA ASN A 171 -4.19 -21.71 10.10
C ASN A 171 -5.55 -21.01 10.28
N HIS A 172 -6.59 -21.67 10.79
CA HIS A 172 -7.87 -21.02 11.05
C HIS A 172 -7.81 -20.12 12.29
N MET A 173 -7.73 -18.80 12.08
CA MET A 173 -7.66 -17.80 13.15
C MET A 173 -9.02 -17.17 13.39
N SER A 174 -9.32 -16.87 14.66
CA SER A 174 -10.48 -16.06 15.05
C SER A 174 -9.96 -14.78 15.71
N CYS A 175 -10.29 -13.63 15.14
CA CYS A 175 -9.87 -12.35 15.68
C CYS A 175 -10.89 -11.82 16.70
N ILE A 176 -10.44 -11.00 17.66
CA ILE A 176 -11.29 -10.30 18.62
C ILE A 176 -12.36 -9.40 17.98
N CYS A 177 -12.16 -8.99 16.71
CA CYS A 177 -13.16 -8.23 15.96
C CYS A 177 -14.29 -9.10 15.38
N GLY A 178 -14.25 -10.42 15.60
CA GLY A 178 -15.31 -11.36 15.24
C GLY A 178 -15.14 -12.04 13.89
N ILE A 179 -14.09 -11.73 13.11
CA ILE A 179 -13.84 -12.40 11.84
C ILE A 179 -12.98 -13.65 12.01
N SER A 180 -13.21 -14.64 11.15
CA SER A 180 -12.35 -15.80 10.98
C SER A 180 -11.60 -15.73 9.66
N TRP A 181 -10.30 -16.01 9.69
CA TRP A 181 -9.42 -15.86 8.52
C TRP A 181 -8.25 -16.85 8.57
N CYS A 182 -7.68 -17.17 7.41
CA CYS A 182 -6.58 -18.11 7.31
C CYS A 182 -5.23 -17.41 7.52
N TYR A 183 -4.47 -17.80 8.53
CA TYR A 183 -3.16 -17.23 8.84
C TYR A 183 -2.15 -17.45 7.69
N ALA A 184 -2.26 -18.52 6.91
CA ALA A 184 -1.33 -18.76 5.81
C ALA A 184 -1.49 -17.74 4.67
N CYS A 185 -2.71 -17.57 4.14
CA CYS A 185 -2.95 -16.70 2.98
C CYS A 185 -3.41 -15.28 3.35
N GLY A 186 -4.04 -15.08 4.51
CA GLY A 186 -4.61 -13.80 4.92
C GLY A 186 -6.08 -13.60 4.55
N ASP A 187 -6.70 -14.55 3.85
CA ASP A 187 -8.08 -14.42 3.36
C ASP A 187 -9.12 -14.85 4.39
N MET A 188 -10.34 -14.32 4.26
CA MET A 188 -11.46 -14.63 5.14
C MET A 188 -12.05 -16.01 4.80
N TYR A 189 -12.45 -16.76 5.84
CA TYR A 189 -13.21 -17.99 5.62
C TYR A 189 -14.61 -17.67 5.07
N GLY A 190 -15.02 -18.40 4.03
CA GLY A 190 -16.29 -18.21 3.32
C GLY A 190 -16.15 -17.52 1.96
N GLU A 191 -15.01 -16.90 1.66
CA GLU A 191 -14.75 -16.29 0.34
C GLU A 191 -13.89 -17.18 -0.58
N VAL A 192 -13.00 -17.97 0.00
CA VAL A 192 -11.99 -18.79 -0.72
C VAL A 192 -11.93 -20.18 -0.10
N ASP A 193 -11.57 -21.19 -0.90
CA ASP A 193 -11.26 -22.53 -0.42
C ASP A 193 -9.82 -22.59 0.12
N HIS A 194 -9.65 -23.12 1.33
CA HIS A 194 -8.40 -23.13 2.08
C HIS A 194 -7.81 -24.53 2.26
N ASP A 195 -8.35 -25.54 1.57
CA ASP A 195 -7.90 -26.94 1.65
C ASP A 195 -6.45 -27.17 1.19
N THR A 196 -5.78 -26.16 0.64
CA THR A 196 -4.36 -26.24 0.25
C THR A 196 -3.45 -25.39 1.12
N CYS A 197 -4.00 -24.66 2.11
CA CYS A 197 -3.26 -23.75 2.97
C CYS A 197 -2.54 -24.45 4.12
N TYR A 198 -1.94 -25.63 3.88
CA TYR A 198 -1.31 -26.45 4.92
C TYR A 198 0.22 -26.30 5.01
N ASN A 199 0.88 -25.65 4.04
CA ASN A 199 2.36 -25.63 3.95
C ASN A 199 2.95 -24.30 3.41
N LEU A 200 2.60 -23.16 4.00
CA LEU A 200 3.27 -21.87 3.75
C LEU A 200 3.72 -21.22 5.04
#